data_AF-A0A433B842-F1
#
_entry.id   AF-A0A433B842-F1
#
_cell.length_a   1.000
_cell.length_b   1.000
_cell.length_c   1.000
_cell.angle_alpha   90.00
_cell.angle_beta   90.00
_cell.angle_gamma   90.00
#
_symmetry.space_group_name_H-M   'P 1'
#
loop_
_entity.id
_entity.type
_entity.pdbx_description
1 polymer ?
#
loop_
_entity_poly.entity_id
_entity_poly.type
_entity_poly.pdbx_seq_one_letter_code
_entity_poly.pdbx_strand_id
1 'polypeptide(L)'
;MGAIFPGRLLGGSRAAVCISVVAVAATVMPAHADELPVRKPGRWQLTTVAESIGMKTFETCVTPADGIVPGVGDKNCRLSKVKRLADELYVDVECRADAGTEKTSTVLTGDFSTWYRAMSKMTFDPPQQGVSHMGVTVDGKYLGPECKP
;
A
#
# COMPACT_ATOMS: atom_id res chain seq x y z
N MET A 1 -89.07 26.48 -31.92
CA MET A 1 -89.71 25.55 -30.95
C MET A 1 -88.62 24.73 -30.28
N GLY A 2 -88.61 24.66 -28.95
CA GLY A 2 -88.05 23.53 -28.20
C GLY A 2 -86.59 23.62 -27.76
N ALA A 3 -86.39 24.01 -26.50
CA ALA A 3 -85.16 23.82 -25.72
C ALA A 3 -85.10 22.40 -25.10
N ILE A 4 -83.93 22.03 -24.53
CA ILE A 4 -83.69 21.43 -23.18
C ILE A 4 -82.53 20.40 -23.16
N PHE A 5 -81.54 20.68 -22.30
CA PHE A 5 -80.35 19.93 -21.80
C PHE A 5 -80.73 18.67 -20.94
N PRO A 6 -79.86 17.88 -20.20
CA PRO A 6 -78.45 18.06 -19.78
C PRO A 6 -77.54 16.78 -19.66
N GLY A 7 -76.28 16.97 -19.21
CA GLY A 7 -75.56 16.04 -18.29
C GLY A 7 -74.20 15.52 -18.78
N ARG A 8 -73.04 16.07 -18.31
CA ARG A 8 -72.16 15.56 -17.21
C ARG A 8 -71.61 14.13 -17.49
N LEU A 9 -70.35 13.74 -17.27
CA LEU A 9 -69.16 14.24 -16.57
C LEU A 9 -68.05 13.16 -16.77
N LEU A 10 -66.79 13.50 -16.43
CA LEU A 10 -65.64 12.60 -16.18
C LEU A 10 -65.00 12.00 -17.45
N GLY A 11 -63.70 12.12 -17.69
CA GLY A 11 -62.57 12.28 -16.79
C GLY A 11 -61.56 11.20 -17.17
N GLY A 12 -60.31 11.58 -17.47
CA GLY A 12 -59.27 10.60 -17.75
C GLY A 12 -58.13 11.12 -18.62
N SER A 13 -57.36 12.08 -18.11
CA SER A 13 -56.06 12.46 -18.67
C SER A 13 -55.14 11.24 -18.70
N ARG A 14 -54.79 10.78 -19.91
CA ARG A 14 -53.73 9.81 -20.12
C ARG A 14 -52.39 10.52 -19.92
N ALA A 15 -51.86 10.46 -18.71
CA ALA A 15 -50.51 10.91 -18.40
C ALA A 15 -49.51 10.05 -19.19
N ALA A 16 -48.78 10.69 -20.11
CA ALA A 16 -47.69 10.09 -20.84
C ALA A 16 -46.52 9.80 -19.87
N VAL A 17 -46.22 8.53 -19.66
CA VAL A 17 -45.08 8.07 -18.86
C VAL A 17 -43.84 8.14 -19.75
N CYS A 18 -43.03 9.17 -19.57
CA CYS A 18 -41.69 9.26 -20.14
C CYS A 18 -40.75 8.32 -19.37
N ILE A 19 -40.34 7.22 -20.00
CA ILE A 19 -39.34 6.29 -19.47
C ILE A 19 -37.96 6.91 -19.68
N SER A 20 -37.41 7.52 -18.64
CA SER A 20 -36.03 8.01 -18.61
C SER A 20 -35.08 6.84 -18.31
N VAL A 21 -34.32 6.41 -19.32
CA VAL A 21 -33.24 5.42 -19.16
C VAL A 21 -32.07 6.10 -18.43
N VAL A 22 -31.89 5.77 -17.15
CA VAL A 22 -30.73 6.19 -16.37
C VAL A 22 -29.56 5.26 -16.70
N ALA A 23 -28.62 5.75 -17.51
CA ALA A 23 -27.35 5.06 -17.77
C ALA A 23 -26.47 5.13 -16.52
N VAL A 24 -26.40 4.03 -15.77
CA VAL A 24 -25.45 3.87 -14.67
C VAL A 24 -24.07 3.62 -15.28
N ALA A 25 -23.27 4.68 -15.40
CA ALA A 25 -21.86 4.57 -15.76
C ALA A 25 -21.11 3.90 -14.59
N ALA A 26 -20.92 2.59 -14.68
CA ALA A 26 -20.02 1.86 -13.81
C ALA A 26 -18.59 2.36 -14.06
N THR A 27 -18.11 3.27 -13.22
CA THR A 27 -16.70 3.65 -13.18
C THR A 27 -15.92 2.43 -12.71
N VAL A 28 -15.33 1.70 -13.67
CA VAL A 28 -14.33 0.67 -13.39
C VAL A 28 -13.10 1.41 -12.87
N MET A 29 -12.93 1.45 -11.54
CA MET A 29 -11.67 1.91 -10.97
C MET A 29 -10.58 0.92 -11.39
N PRO A 30 -9.47 1.38 -11.98
CA PRO A 30 -8.33 0.52 -12.21
C PRO A 30 -7.85 0.00 -10.85
N ALA A 31 -7.76 -1.32 -10.73
CA ALA A 31 -7.06 -1.96 -9.62
C ALA A 31 -5.57 -1.62 -9.75
N HIS A 32 -5.16 -0.49 -9.18
CA HIS A 32 -3.74 -0.21 -8.98
C HIS A 32 -3.20 -1.31 -8.08
N ALA A 33 -2.27 -2.12 -8.58
CA ALA A 33 -1.41 -2.87 -7.68
C ALA A 33 -0.78 -1.84 -6.75
N ASP A 34 -0.98 -1.99 -5.43
CA ASP A 34 -0.41 -1.06 -4.46
C ASP A 34 1.11 -0.99 -4.69
N GLU A 35 1.60 0.15 -5.15
CA GLU A 35 3.02 0.35 -5.44
C GLU A 35 3.78 0.56 -4.13
N LEU A 36 5.04 0.13 -4.11
CA LEU A 36 5.89 0.30 -2.93
C LEU A 36 6.27 1.78 -2.78
N PRO A 37 6.27 2.31 -1.55
CA PRO A 37 6.57 3.71 -1.32
C PRO A 37 8.04 3.99 -1.62
N VAL A 38 8.29 5.12 -2.28
CA VAL A 38 9.62 5.64 -2.56
C VAL A 38 9.95 6.72 -1.53
N ARG A 39 11.09 6.57 -0.85
CA ARG A 39 11.59 7.58 0.08
C ARG A 39 12.03 8.83 -0.66
N LYS A 40 11.76 9.99 -0.09
CA LYS A 40 12.33 11.26 -0.57
C LYS A 40 13.85 11.15 -0.61
N PRO A 41 14.50 11.44 -1.76
CA PRO A 41 15.94 11.41 -1.86
C PRO A 41 16.60 12.43 -0.93
N GLY A 42 17.76 12.06 -0.39
CA GLY A 42 18.55 12.91 0.51
C GLY A 42 19.04 12.16 1.74
N ARG A 43 19.42 12.91 2.77
CA ARG A 43 19.99 12.37 4.01
C ARG A 43 18.89 12.01 5.01
N TRP A 44 18.97 10.80 5.51
CA TRP A 44 18.05 10.23 6.50
C TRP A 44 18.82 9.78 7.74
N GLN A 45 18.23 9.97 8.91
CA GLN A 45 18.63 9.29 10.14
C GLN A 45 17.77 8.03 10.28
N LEU A 46 18.41 6.88 10.39
CA LEU A 46 17.75 5.59 10.60
C LEU A 46 18.08 5.09 12.01
N THR A 47 17.05 4.72 12.76
CA THR A 47 17.18 4.00 14.02
C THR A 47 16.65 2.59 13.82
N THR A 48 17.53 1.60 13.93
CA THR A 48 17.22 0.18 13.80
C THR A 48 17.19 -0.47 15.17
N VAL A 49 16.17 -1.29 15.42
CA VAL A 49 16.04 -2.09 16.65
C VAL A 49 15.85 -3.55 16.24
N ALA A 50 16.75 -4.41 16.69
CA ALA A 50 16.64 -5.85 16.55
C ALA A 50 17.32 -6.54 17.74
N GLU A 51 16.88 -7.75 18.09
CA GLU A 51 17.40 -8.48 19.25
C GLU A 51 18.91 -8.73 19.18
N SER A 52 19.42 -9.06 17.99
CA SER A 52 20.82 -9.42 17.78
C SER A 52 21.81 -8.25 17.86
N ILE A 53 21.37 -7.02 17.60
CA ILE A 53 22.24 -5.84 17.51
C ILE A 53 21.85 -4.71 18.47
N GLY A 54 20.74 -4.86 19.20
CA GLY A 54 20.13 -3.80 20.00
C GLY A 54 19.60 -2.64 19.17
N MET A 55 19.59 -1.45 19.77
CA MET A 55 19.23 -0.21 19.09
C MET A 55 20.47 0.45 18.50
N LYS A 56 20.45 0.75 17.20
CA LYS A 56 21.51 1.48 16.50
C LYS A 56 20.93 2.62 15.70
N THR A 57 21.54 3.79 15.79
CA THR A 57 21.15 4.98 15.04
C THR A 57 22.30 5.45 14.17
N PHE A 58 22.03 5.69 12.89
CA PHE A 58 23.03 6.14 11.92
C PHE A 58 22.41 7.04 10.85
N GLU A 59 23.21 7.87 10.19
CA GLU A 59 22.78 8.66 9.04
C GLU A 59 23.17 7.92 7.76
N THR A 60 22.31 7.95 6.74
CA THR A 60 22.60 7.44 5.41
C THR A 60 21.98 8.31 4.33
N CYS A 61 22.52 8.22 3.13
CA CYS A 61 21.92 8.83 1.95
C CYS A 61 21.03 7.83 1.23
N VAL A 62 19.84 8.31 0.86
CA VAL A 62 18.81 7.55 0.17
C VAL A 62 18.59 8.17 -1.20
N THR A 63 18.60 7.32 -2.21
CA THR A 63 18.27 7.60 -3.60
C THR A 63 16.96 6.88 -3.97
N PRO A 64 16.34 7.20 -5.13
CA PRO A 64 15.16 6.48 -5.58
C PRO A 64 15.38 4.97 -5.82
N ALA A 65 16.64 4.54 -6.02
CA ALA A 65 16.98 3.14 -6.20
C ALA A 65 17.08 2.37 -4.87
N ASP A 66 17.19 3.08 -3.74
CA ASP A 66 17.29 2.45 -2.43
C ASP A 66 15.90 2.02 -1.96
N GLY A 67 15.59 0.74 -2.16
CA GLY A 67 14.37 0.11 -1.68
C GLY A 67 14.25 0.13 -0.14
N ILE A 68 13.01 0.24 0.36
CA ILE A 68 12.72 0.21 1.80
C ILE A 68 12.64 -1.23 2.31
N VAL A 69 12.04 -2.12 1.52
CA VAL A 69 11.83 -3.52 1.87
C VAL A 69 12.98 -4.35 1.30
N PRO A 70 13.75 -5.05 2.13
CA PRO A 70 14.83 -5.93 1.67
C PRO A 70 14.31 -7.01 0.70
N GLY A 71 15.13 -7.39 -0.28
CA GLY A 71 14.78 -8.42 -1.25
C GLY A 71 13.92 -7.96 -2.43
N VAL A 72 13.28 -6.79 -2.36
CA VAL A 72 12.51 -6.28 -3.50
C VAL A 72 13.45 -5.87 -4.63
N GLY A 73 13.25 -6.44 -5.82
CA GLY A 73 14.07 -6.17 -7.00
C GLY A 73 15.26 -7.12 -7.16
N ASP A 74 15.55 -7.95 -6.15
CA ASP A 74 16.58 -8.97 -6.24
C ASP A 74 16.11 -10.16 -7.08
N LYS A 75 16.98 -10.64 -7.98
CA LYS A 75 16.70 -11.77 -8.90
C LYS A 75 16.25 -13.07 -8.21
N ASN A 76 16.65 -13.24 -6.95
CA ASN A 76 16.41 -14.44 -6.16
C ASN A 76 15.18 -14.29 -5.25
N CYS A 77 14.51 -13.15 -5.32
CA CYS A 77 13.40 -12.81 -4.45
C CYS A 77 12.14 -12.56 -5.27
N ARG A 78 11.01 -12.91 -4.67
CA ARG A 78 9.69 -12.72 -5.23
C ARG A 78 8.86 -11.87 -4.28
N LEU A 79 8.33 -10.77 -4.80
CA LEU A 79 7.27 -10.02 -4.14
C LEU A 79 6.00 -10.85 -4.18
N SER A 80 5.57 -11.33 -3.02
CA SER A 80 4.46 -12.29 -2.89
C SER A 80 3.14 -11.60 -2.56
N LYS A 81 3.19 -10.46 -1.86
CA LYS A 81 2.01 -9.68 -1.50
C LYS A 81 2.35 -8.22 -1.31
N VAL A 82 1.50 -7.34 -1.82
CA VAL A 82 1.43 -5.94 -1.39
C VAL A 82 -0.02 -5.63 -1.11
N LYS A 83 -0.31 -5.07 0.07
CA LYS A 83 -1.67 -4.73 0.48
C LYS A 83 -1.68 -3.48 1.35
N ARG A 84 -2.36 -2.43 0.90
CA ARG A 84 -2.69 -1.27 1.72
C ARG A 84 -3.86 -1.58 2.64
N LEU A 85 -3.75 -1.20 3.91
CA LEU A 85 -4.85 -1.19 4.86
C LEU A 85 -4.76 0.10 5.68
N ALA A 86 -5.71 1.02 5.47
CA ALA A 86 -5.66 2.36 6.05
C ALA A 86 -4.31 3.05 5.73
N ASP A 87 -3.56 3.44 6.76
CA ASP A 87 -2.26 4.11 6.70
C ASP A 87 -1.07 3.14 6.64
N GLU A 88 -1.32 1.83 6.68
CA GLU A 88 -0.29 0.78 6.67
C GLU A 88 -0.18 0.09 5.31
N LEU A 89 1.05 -0.18 4.86
CA LEU A 89 1.33 -1.06 3.73
C LEU A 89 1.95 -2.36 4.22
N TYR A 90 1.31 -3.48 3.89
CA TYR A 90 1.81 -4.82 4.15
C TYR A 90 2.51 -5.35 2.91
N VAL A 91 3.76 -5.76 3.06
CA VAL A 91 4.62 -6.25 1.97
C VAL A 91 5.22 -7.58 2.38
N ASP A 92 4.95 -8.64 1.62
CA ASP A 92 5.57 -9.95 1.81
C ASP A 92 6.52 -10.26 0.65
N VAL A 93 7.75 -10.64 1.00
CA VAL A 93 8.80 -11.04 0.06
C VAL A 93 9.29 -12.44 0.44
N GLU A 94 9.50 -13.29 -0.55
CA GLU A 94 10.12 -14.60 -0.39
C GLU A 94 11.39 -14.67 -1.24
N CYS A 95 12.53 -14.84 -0.59
CA CYS A 95 13.85 -14.98 -1.20
C CYS A 95 14.31 -16.43 -1.13
N ARG A 96 14.89 -16.93 -2.23
CA ARG A 96 15.48 -18.27 -2.31
C ARG A 96 16.96 -18.17 -2.66
N ALA A 97 17.80 -18.78 -1.83
CA ALA A 97 19.23 -18.91 -2.06
C ALA A 97 19.65 -20.36 -1.83
N ASP A 98 20.91 -20.69 -2.14
CA ASP A 98 21.46 -22.03 -1.92
C ASP A 98 21.37 -22.46 -0.44
N ALA A 99 21.42 -21.49 0.47
CA ALA A 99 21.33 -21.70 1.91
C ALA A 99 19.89 -21.96 2.42
N GLY A 100 18.85 -21.76 1.59
CA GLY A 100 17.47 -21.95 2.00
C GLY A 100 16.49 -20.90 1.48
N THR A 101 15.29 -20.90 2.07
CA THR A 101 14.24 -19.92 1.83
C THR A 101 14.16 -18.94 2.99
N GLU A 102 14.11 -17.65 2.65
CA GLU A 102 13.83 -16.56 3.58
C GLU A 102 12.46 -15.95 3.23
N LYS A 103 11.60 -15.79 4.22
CA LYS A 103 10.33 -15.06 4.06
C LYS A 103 10.30 -13.86 4.97
N THR A 104 10.02 -12.71 4.39
CA THR A 104 10.02 -11.41 5.06
C THR A 104 8.65 -10.76 4.90
N SER A 105 8.00 -10.47 6.03
CA SER A 105 6.76 -9.71 6.10
C SER A 105 7.06 -8.35 6.73
N THR A 106 6.82 -7.28 5.98
CA THR A 106 7.09 -5.90 6.39
C THR A 106 5.79 -5.10 6.45
N VAL A 107 5.60 -4.38 7.54
CA VAL A 107 4.57 -3.34 7.67
C VAL A 107 5.25 -1.99 7.57
N LEU A 108 4.80 -1.15 6.64
CA LEU A 108 5.31 0.21 6.43
C LEU A 108 4.25 1.23 6.81
N THR A 109 4.66 2.25 7.56
CA THR A 109 3.85 3.42 7.91
C THR A 109 4.65 4.71 7.73
N GLY A 110 3.94 5.81 7.49
CA GLY A 110 4.50 7.16 7.36
C GLY A 110 4.25 7.80 6.01
N ASP A 111 4.84 8.99 5.83
CA ASP A 111 4.70 9.81 4.63
C ASP A 111 5.87 9.63 3.64
N PHE A 112 6.94 8.93 4.06
CA PHE A 112 8.15 8.65 3.27
C PHE A 112 8.89 9.91 2.77
N SER A 113 8.50 11.09 3.24
CA SER A 113 9.05 12.39 2.85
C SER A 113 9.66 13.16 4.03
N THR A 114 9.20 12.87 5.24
CA THR A 114 9.68 13.42 6.50
C THR A 114 9.97 12.33 7.52
N TRP A 115 9.14 11.27 7.54
CA TRP A 115 9.35 10.11 8.41
C TRP A 115 8.76 8.83 7.83
N TYR A 116 9.26 7.69 8.31
CA TYR A 116 8.61 6.39 8.12
C TYR A 116 8.98 5.43 9.24
N ARG A 117 8.18 4.38 9.41
CA ARG A 117 8.51 3.19 10.21
C ARG A 117 8.33 1.95 9.37
N ALA A 118 9.29 1.04 9.45
CA ALA A 118 9.24 -0.28 8.84
C ALA A 118 9.40 -1.34 9.92
N MET A 119 8.45 -2.25 10.03
CA MET A 119 8.49 -3.37 10.97
C MET A 119 8.50 -4.67 10.18
N SER A 120 9.62 -5.39 10.24
CA SER A 120 9.85 -6.62 9.50
C SER A 120 9.91 -7.83 10.43
N LYS A 121 9.27 -8.91 10.01
CA LYS A 121 9.43 -10.26 10.56
C LYS A 121 10.00 -11.16 9.47
N MET A 122 11.07 -11.86 9.79
CA MET A 122 11.81 -12.71 8.86
C MET A 122 11.82 -14.14 9.40
N THR A 123 11.70 -15.11 8.52
CA THR A 123 11.79 -16.55 8.84
C THR A 123 12.73 -17.24 7.86
N PHE A 124 13.48 -18.22 8.35
CA PHE A 124 14.52 -18.93 7.59
C PHE A 124 14.30 -20.44 7.62
N ASP A 125 14.36 -21.08 6.46
CA ASP A 125 14.23 -22.52 6.29
C ASP A 125 15.28 -23.07 5.29
N PRO A 126 16.31 -23.82 5.75
CA PRO A 126 16.58 -24.18 7.15
C PRO A 126 17.03 -22.98 8.01
N PRO A 127 17.03 -23.12 9.36
CA PRO A 127 17.54 -22.08 10.24
C PRO A 127 18.99 -21.68 9.90
N GLN A 128 19.21 -20.38 9.69
CA GLN A 128 20.54 -19.85 9.38
C GLN A 128 21.28 -19.52 10.68
N GLN A 129 22.49 -20.07 10.85
CA GLN A 129 23.30 -19.87 12.06
C GLN A 129 22.54 -20.21 13.37
N GLY A 130 21.61 -21.16 13.33
CA GLY A 130 20.78 -21.55 14.48
C GLY A 130 19.57 -20.64 14.73
N VAL A 131 19.35 -19.61 13.90
CA VAL A 131 18.23 -18.67 14.00
C VAL A 131 17.17 -19.03 12.95
N SER A 132 15.94 -19.34 13.39
CA SER A 132 14.82 -19.65 12.50
C SER A 132 13.94 -18.44 12.18
N HIS A 133 14.03 -17.39 12.98
CA HIS A 133 13.27 -16.16 12.79
C HIS A 133 13.96 -14.96 13.44
N MET A 134 13.70 -13.78 12.90
CA MET A 134 14.16 -12.52 13.48
C MET A 134 13.17 -11.39 13.22
N GLY A 135 13.20 -10.37 14.08
CA GLY A 135 12.40 -9.16 13.95
C GLY A 135 13.29 -7.93 13.88
N VAL A 136 12.93 -6.97 13.03
CA VAL A 136 13.64 -5.70 12.88
C VAL A 136 12.63 -4.57 12.76
N THR A 137 12.82 -3.51 13.55
CA THR A 137 12.11 -2.23 13.37
C THR A 137 13.10 -1.18 12.90
N VAL A 138 12.73 -0.40 11.88
CA VAL A 138 13.51 0.73 11.38
C VAL A 138 12.65 1.99 11.40
N ASP A 139 13.11 3.01 12.11
CA ASP A 139 12.55 4.35 12.12
C ASP A 139 13.40 5.29 11.28
N GLY A 140 12.80 5.92 10.27
CA GLY A 140 13.44 6.89 9.42
C GLY A 140 12.98 8.31 9.72
N LYS A 141 13.92 9.24 9.80
CA LYS A 141 13.67 10.69 9.85
C LYS A 141 14.48 11.40 8.78
N TYR A 142 13.82 12.21 7.95
CA TYR A 142 14.49 13.01 6.93
C TYR A 142 15.27 14.15 7.58
N LEU A 143 16.55 14.31 7.22
CA LEU A 143 17.43 15.35 7.75
C LEU A 143 17.66 16.49 6.78
N GLY A 144 17.49 16.28 5.48
CA GLY A 144 17.70 17.31 4.46
C GLY A 144 18.13 16.73 3.10
N PRO A 145 18.16 17.58 2.06
CA PRO A 145 18.50 17.15 0.71
C PRO A 145 20.00 16.82 0.54
N GLU A 146 20.86 17.50 1.30
CA GLU A 146 22.31 17.39 1.13
C GLU A 146 22.83 16.02 1.56
N CYS A 147 23.56 15.35 0.68
CA CYS A 147 24.33 14.16 1.04
C CYS A 147 25.75 14.56 1.40
N LYS A 148 26.24 14.11 2.56
CA LYS A 148 27.66 14.27 2.88
C LYS A 148 28.44 13.30 1.97
N PRO A 149 29.51 13.74 1.30
CA PRO A 149 30.34 12.88 0.47
C PRO A 149 31.06 11.80 1.30
#